data_AF-W2VU79-F1
#
_entry.id   AF-W2VU79-F1
#
_cell.length_a   1.000
_cell.length_b   1.000
_cell.length_c   1.000
_cell.angle_alpha   90.00
_cell.angle_beta   90.00
_cell.angle_gamma   90.00
#
_symmetry.space_group_name_H-M   'P 1'
#
loop_
_entity.id
_entity.type
_entity.pdbx_description
1 polymer ?
#
loop_
_entity_poly.entity_id
_entity_poly.type
_entity_poly.pdbx_seq_one_letter_code
_entity_poly.pdbx_strand_id
1 'polypeptide(L)'
;MRARCQTSGEDFDAVTRSVKDSFDRKLLETWCRLRWQIAVDDVDDDRLRTEIDGIINSVKNHTLRDVQALFKKDLHLNLKESDVSERVLQYFISCEHIIQEHGLHACFESEAGLKEKCSLLINSITPEALKEE
;
A
#
# COMPACT_ATOMS: atom_id res chain seq x y z
N MET A 1 -5.56 1.48 21.48
CA MET A 1 -5.14 0.74 22.70
C MET A 1 -5.55 1.45 23.98
N ARG A 2 -5.14 2.72 24.24
CA ARG A 2 -5.55 3.46 25.46
C ARG A 2 -7.05 3.42 25.77
N ALA A 3 -7.91 3.70 24.79
CA ALA A 3 -9.37 3.63 24.96
C ALA A 3 -9.88 2.21 25.28
N ARG A 4 -9.21 1.17 24.78
CA ARG A 4 -9.54 -0.23 25.08
C ARG A 4 -9.16 -0.57 26.53
N CYS A 5 -7.95 -0.21 26.96
CA CYS A 5 -7.48 -0.40 28.34
C CYS A 5 -8.37 0.32 29.36
N GLN A 6 -8.86 1.52 29.03
CA GLN A 6 -9.84 2.24 29.86
C GLN A 6 -11.17 1.50 30.01
N THR A 7 -11.57 0.71 29.01
CA THR A 7 -12.83 -0.05 29.04
C THR A 7 -12.65 -1.40 29.74
N SER A 8 -11.50 -2.06 29.57
CA SER A 8 -11.17 -3.35 30.19
C SER A 8 -10.64 -3.24 31.62
N GLY A 9 -10.18 -2.05 32.03
CA GLY A 9 -9.50 -1.83 33.31
C GLY A 9 -8.06 -2.35 33.35
N GLU A 10 -7.52 -2.77 32.19
CA GLU A 10 -6.14 -3.23 32.07
C GLU A 10 -5.15 -2.06 32.18
N ASP A 11 -4.03 -2.30 32.83
CA ASP A 11 -2.93 -1.34 32.87
C ASP A 11 -2.31 -1.21 31.47
N PHE A 12 -2.29 0.02 30.96
CA PHE A 12 -1.79 0.33 29.61
C PHE A 12 -0.32 -0.02 29.45
N ASP A 13 0.50 0.24 30.48
CA ASP A 13 1.94 -0.02 30.43
C ASP A 13 2.23 -1.52 30.51
N ALA A 14 1.38 -2.30 31.20
CA ALA A 14 1.48 -3.75 31.25
C ALA A 14 1.10 -4.44 29.92
N VAL A 15 0.26 -3.82 29.09
CA VAL A 15 -0.25 -4.43 27.85
C VAL A 15 0.33 -3.83 26.57
N THR A 16 1.27 -2.90 26.69
CA THR A 16 1.96 -2.29 25.55
C THR A 16 3.46 -2.48 25.63
N ARG A 17 4.12 -2.45 24.47
CA ARG A 17 5.57 -2.47 24.36
C ARG A 17 6.00 -1.22 23.61
N SER A 18 7.13 -0.64 24.03
CA SER A 18 7.72 0.49 23.34
C SER A 18 8.03 0.13 21.89
N VAL A 19 7.76 1.08 20.99
CA VAL A 19 8.12 0.98 19.58
C VAL A 19 9.63 0.87 19.46
N LYS A 20 10.38 1.74 20.15
CA LYS A 20 11.85 1.74 20.22
C LYS A 20 12.42 0.37 20.60
N ASP A 21 11.86 -0.25 21.64
CA ASP A 21 12.30 -1.57 22.12
C ASP A 21 11.96 -2.73 21.18
N SER A 22 11.10 -2.49 20.18
CA SER A 22 10.72 -3.48 19.18
C SER A 22 11.64 -3.48 17.95
N PHE A 23 12.53 -2.50 17.81
CA PHE A 23 13.50 -2.45 16.71
C PHE A 23 14.75 -3.27 16.99
N ASP A 24 15.35 -3.80 15.92
CA ASP A 24 16.75 -4.19 15.99
C ASP A 24 17.62 -2.96 16.36
N ARG A 25 18.42 -3.11 17.42
CA ARG A 25 19.17 -1.99 17.99
C ARG A 25 20.14 -1.37 16.99
N LYS A 26 20.84 -2.21 16.22
CA LYS A 26 21.85 -1.75 15.25
C LYS A 26 21.18 -1.04 14.06
N LEU A 27 20.04 -1.54 13.62
CA LEU A 27 19.20 -0.89 12.61
C LEU A 27 18.76 0.49 13.09
N LEU A 28 18.23 0.59 14.30
CA LEU A 28 17.74 1.85 14.86
C LEU A 28 18.89 2.86 15.06
N GLU A 29 20.03 2.44 15.62
CA GLU A 29 21.22 3.29 15.76
C GLU A 29 21.70 3.83 14.41
N THR A 30 21.72 2.97 13.39
CA THR A 30 22.10 3.38 12.03
C THR A 30 21.10 4.36 11.43
N TRP A 31 19.80 4.12 11.65
CA TRP A 31 18.74 5.01 11.19
C TRP A 31 18.83 6.39 11.84
N CYS A 32 18.88 6.44 13.18
CA CYS A 32 19.00 7.68 13.95
C CYS A 32 20.21 8.50 13.48
N ARG A 33 21.37 7.86 13.29
CA ARG A 33 22.58 8.52 12.80
C ARG A 33 22.44 9.06 11.37
N LEU A 34 21.94 8.25 10.43
CA LEU A 34 21.95 8.61 9.01
C LEU A 34 20.81 9.55 8.60
N ARG A 35 19.61 9.35 9.18
CA ARG A 35 18.41 10.11 8.78
C ARG A 35 18.18 11.34 9.63
N TRP A 36 18.34 11.19 10.95
CA TRP A 36 17.95 12.23 11.90
C TRP A 36 19.13 12.95 12.54
N GLN A 37 20.34 12.39 12.44
CA GLN A 37 21.56 12.92 13.04
C GLN A 37 21.43 13.12 14.56
N ILE A 38 20.73 12.20 15.23
CA ILE A 38 20.55 12.17 16.70
C ILE A 38 21.11 10.87 17.28
N ALA A 39 21.37 10.84 18.59
CA ALA A 39 21.67 9.61 19.29
C ALA A 39 20.41 8.73 19.42
N VAL A 40 20.61 7.41 19.52
CA VAL A 40 19.49 6.47 19.69
C VAL A 40 18.78 6.69 21.03
N ASP A 41 19.47 7.18 22.05
CA ASP A 41 18.87 7.44 23.37
C ASP A 41 17.86 8.60 23.31
N ASP A 42 18.05 9.55 22.40
CA ASP A 42 17.20 10.74 22.23
C ASP A 42 15.95 10.48 21.36
N VAL A 43 15.79 9.28 20.78
CA VAL A 43 14.58 8.93 20.01
C VAL A 43 13.46 8.45 20.93
N ASP A 44 12.26 8.97 20.72
CA ASP A 44 11.03 8.54 21.37
C ASP A 44 10.10 7.77 20.40
N ASP A 45 9.10 7.11 20.97
CA ASP A 45 8.15 6.28 20.23
C ASP A 45 7.24 7.08 19.29
N ASP A 46 6.96 8.34 19.62
CA ASP A 46 6.07 9.19 18.81
C ASP A 46 6.75 9.61 17.51
N ARG A 47 8.04 9.93 17.57
CA ARG A 47 8.88 10.19 16.38
C ARG A 47 8.99 8.95 15.51
N LEU A 48 9.24 7.78 16.11
CA LEU A 48 9.30 6.52 15.37
C LEU A 48 7.99 6.22 14.66
N ARG A 49 6.87 6.40 15.34
CA ARG A 49 5.53 6.19 14.77
C ARG A 49 5.25 7.17 13.63
N THR A 50 5.54 8.45 13.82
CA THR A 50 5.36 9.49 12.78
C THR A 50 6.15 9.17 11.52
N GLU A 51 7.37 8.64 11.68
CA GLU A 51 8.24 8.31 10.56
C GLU A 51 7.83 7.01 9.87
N ILE A 52 7.39 6.01 10.62
CA ILE A 52 6.73 4.80 10.06
C ILE A 52 5.51 5.22 9.25
N ASP A 53 4.63 6.06 9.80
CA ASP A 53 3.47 6.57 9.09
C ASP A 53 3.87 7.39 7.85
N GLY A 54 4.93 8.18 7.96
CA GLY A 54 5.51 8.95 6.85
C GLY A 54 6.01 8.06 5.71
N ILE A 55 6.72 6.97 6.03
CA ILE A 55 7.19 5.98 5.05
C ILE A 55 5.99 5.29 4.41
N ILE A 56 5.03 4.82 5.21
CA ILE A 56 3.82 4.15 4.71
C ILE A 56 3.03 5.08 3.79
N ASN A 57 2.85 6.34 4.16
CA ASN A 57 2.13 7.32 3.37
C ASN A 57 2.91 7.73 2.11
N SER A 58 4.24 7.84 2.21
CA SER A 58 5.10 8.05 1.05
C SER A 58 4.93 6.90 0.07
N VAL A 59 5.12 5.65 0.52
CA VAL A 59 4.91 4.43 -0.27
C VAL A 59 3.54 4.43 -0.90
N LYS A 60 2.47 4.61 -0.13
CA LYS A 60 1.12 4.71 -0.70
C LYS A 60 1.03 5.77 -1.80
N ASN A 61 1.50 6.98 -1.58
CA ASN A 61 1.31 8.06 -2.56
C ASN A 61 2.20 7.95 -3.81
N HIS A 62 3.46 7.52 -3.69
CA HIS A 62 4.33 7.34 -4.86
C HIS A 62 4.04 6.02 -5.58
N THR A 63 3.89 4.92 -4.84
CA THR A 63 3.54 3.62 -5.41
C THR A 63 2.17 3.66 -6.07
N LEU A 64 1.15 4.32 -5.51
CA LEU A 64 -0.15 4.44 -6.19
C LEU A 64 -0.06 5.21 -7.52
N ARG A 65 0.75 6.26 -7.58
CA ARG A 65 0.96 7.02 -8.83
C ARG A 65 1.67 6.16 -9.88
N ASP A 66 2.64 5.37 -9.45
CA ASP A 66 3.34 4.42 -10.31
C ASP A 66 2.43 3.27 -10.75
N VAL A 67 1.54 2.79 -9.88
CA VAL A 67 0.55 1.75 -10.19
C VAL A 67 -0.47 2.24 -11.22
N GLN A 68 -0.97 3.46 -11.10
CA GLN A 68 -1.86 4.04 -12.12
C GLN A 68 -1.17 4.15 -13.49
N ALA A 69 0.09 4.61 -13.50
CA ALA A 69 0.87 4.70 -14.74
C ALA A 69 1.17 3.32 -15.33
N LEU A 70 1.50 2.34 -14.49
CA LEU A 70 1.75 0.95 -14.85
C LEU A 70 0.53 0.33 -15.53
N PHE A 71 -0.63 0.40 -14.88
CA PHE A 71 -1.86 -0.17 -15.41
C PHE A 71 -2.25 0.50 -16.74
N LYS A 72 -2.19 1.83 -16.83
CA LYS A 72 -2.48 2.53 -18.09
C LYS A 72 -1.54 2.14 -19.23
N LYS A 73 -0.30 1.77 -18.91
CA LYS A 73 0.73 1.40 -19.89
C LYS A 73 0.62 -0.06 -20.32
N ASP A 74 0.31 -0.97 -19.39
CA ASP A 74 0.49 -2.40 -19.61
C ASP A 74 -0.85 -3.18 -19.65
N LEU A 75 -1.94 -2.62 -19.13
CA LEU A 75 -3.27 -3.23 -19.16
C LEU A 75 -4.11 -2.69 -20.33
N HIS A 76 -4.35 -3.53 -21.35
CA HIS A 76 -5.12 -3.16 -22.54
C HIS A 76 -6.17 -4.21 -22.91
N LEU A 77 -7.31 -3.73 -23.40
CA LEU A 77 -8.34 -4.61 -23.97
C LEU A 77 -7.90 -5.06 -25.36
N ASN A 78 -7.85 -6.37 -25.61
CA ASN A 78 -7.47 -6.90 -26.92
C ASN A 78 -8.61 -6.75 -27.94
N LEU A 79 -8.68 -5.61 -28.63
CA LEU A 79 -9.73 -5.32 -29.62
C LEU A 79 -9.69 -6.20 -30.88
N LYS A 80 -8.61 -6.99 -31.06
CA LYS A 80 -8.52 -7.96 -32.15
C LYS A 80 -9.28 -9.25 -31.83
N GLU A 81 -9.57 -9.51 -30.55
CA GLU A 81 -10.41 -10.62 -30.15
C GLU A 81 -11.88 -10.30 -30.45
N SER A 82 -12.52 -11.20 -31.20
CA SER A 82 -13.89 -11.10 -31.67
C SER A 82 -14.90 -11.57 -30.64
N ASP A 83 -14.54 -12.57 -29.82
CA ASP A 83 -15.37 -13.04 -28.73
C ASP A 83 -15.27 -12.05 -27.56
N VAL A 84 -16.38 -11.37 -27.28
CA VAL A 84 -16.45 -10.35 -26.21
C VAL A 84 -16.16 -10.96 -24.85
N SER A 85 -16.62 -12.20 -24.59
CA SER A 85 -16.44 -12.86 -23.30
C SER A 85 -14.98 -13.24 -23.08
N GLU A 86 -14.35 -13.81 -24.10
CA GLU A 86 -12.91 -14.14 -24.07
C GLU A 86 -12.07 -12.87 -23.90
N ARG A 87 -12.39 -11.81 -24.64
CA ARG A 87 -11.69 -10.53 -24.54
C ARG A 87 -11.75 -9.92 -23.14
N VAL A 88 -12.92 -9.97 -22.49
CA VAL A 88 -13.09 -9.50 -21.11
C VAL A 88 -12.31 -10.40 -20.15
N LEU A 89 -12.37 -11.71 -20.31
CA LEU A 89 -11.64 -12.66 -19.47
C LEU A 89 -10.12 -12.42 -19.55
N GLN A 90 -9.58 -12.27 -20.76
CA GLN A 90 -8.16 -11.96 -20.97
C GLN A 90 -7.73 -10.66 -20.30
N TYR A 91 -8.59 -9.65 -20.28
CA TYR A 91 -8.33 -8.37 -19.61
C TYR A 91 -8.18 -8.55 -18.09
N PHE A 92 -9.08 -9.30 -17.46
CA PHE A 92 -8.99 -9.60 -16.03
C PHE A 92 -7.78 -10.47 -15.70
N ILE A 93 -7.47 -11.48 -16.53
CA ILE A 93 -6.26 -12.30 -16.36
C ILE A 93 -5.00 -11.43 -16.45
N SER A 94 -4.94 -10.50 -17.41
CA SER A 94 -3.82 -9.58 -17.58
C SER A 94 -3.65 -8.66 -16.36
N CYS A 95 -4.76 -8.21 -15.76
CA CYS A 95 -4.74 -7.46 -14.51
C CYS A 95 -4.12 -8.30 -13.37
N GLU A 96 -4.55 -9.56 -13.19
CA GLU A 96 -3.95 -10.43 -12.15
C GLU A 96 -2.46 -10.68 -12.40
N HIS A 97 -2.04 -10.86 -13.67
CA HIS A 97 -0.62 -10.99 -14.00
C HIS A 97 0.18 -9.74 -13.62
N ILE A 98 -0.30 -8.54 -13.93
CA ILE A 98 0.36 -7.28 -13.54
C ILE A 98 0.48 -7.18 -12.01
N ILE A 99 -0.58 -7.54 -11.28
CA ILE A 99 -0.58 -7.53 -9.82
C ILE A 99 0.49 -8.48 -9.27
N GLN A 100 0.58 -9.69 -9.85
CA GLN A 100 1.54 -10.70 -9.42
C GLN A 100 2.99 -10.31 -9.76
N GLU A 101 3.26 -9.87 -10.99
CA GLU A 101 4.60 -9.48 -11.45
C GLU A 101 5.18 -8.31 -10.65
N HIS A 102 4.33 -7.38 -10.22
CA HIS A 102 4.73 -6.19 -9.47
C HIS A 102 4.50 -6.30 -7.96
N GLY A 103 4.06 -7.46 -7.45
CA GLY A 103 3.89 -7.69 -6.02
C GLY A 103 2.83 -6.80 -5.36
N LEU A 104 1.77 -6.45 -6.08
CA LEU A 104 0.77 -5.45 -5.65
C LEU A 104 -0.39 -6.04 -4.84
N HIS A 105 -0.35 -7.34 -4.49
CA HIS A 105 -1.47 -8.02 -3.81
C HIS A 105 -1.93 -7.26 -2.55
N ALA A 106 -0.99 -6.88 -1.68
CA ALA A 106 -1.30 -6.16 -0.44
C ALA A 106 -1.98 -4.80 -0.65
N CYS A 107 -1.84 -4.17 -1.83
CA CYS A 107 -2.53 -2.92 -2.15
C CYS A 107 -4.04 -3.10 -2.33
N PHE A 108 -4.49 -4.33 -2.64
CA PHE A 108 -5.86 -4.62 -3.04
C PHE A 108 -6.62 -5.54 -2.08
N GLU A 109 -6.05 -5.88 -0.91
CA GLU A 109 -6.69 -6.75 0.09
C GLU A 109 -7.79 -6.06 0.91
N SER A 110 -7.72 -4.73 1.05
CA SER A 110 -8.70 -3.94 1.82
C SER A 110 -9.88 -3.51 0.95
N GLU A 111 -11.02 -3.15 1.55
CA GLU A 111 -12.17 -2.61 0.82
C GLU A 111 -11.81 -1.36 0.00
N ALA A 112 -10.99 -0.48 0.56
CA ALA A 112 -10.46 0.69 -0.16
C ALA A 112 -9.54 0.28 -1.32
N GLY A 113 -8.70 -0.73 -1.11
CA GLY A 113 -7.85 -1.31 -2.15
C GLY A 113 -8.67 -1.93 -3.30
N LEU A 114 -9.72 -2.68 -3.00
CA LEU A 114 -10.62 -3.24 -4.01
C LEU A 114 -11.30 -2.13 -4.84
N LYS A 115 -11.74 -1.04 -4.20
CA LYS A 115 -12.28 0.14 -4.91
C LYS A 115 -11.23 0.77 -5.84
N GLU A 116 -9.99 0.89 -5.39
CA GLU A 116 -8.90 1.40 -6.21
C GLU A 116 -8.60 0.46 -7.39
N LYS A 117 -8.62 -0.86 -7.19
CA LYS A 117 -8.47 -1.86 -8.27
C LYS A 117 -9.55 -1.69 -9.34
N CYS A 118 -10.81 -1.51 -8.93
CA CYS A 118 -11.89 -1.22 -9.87
C CYS A 118 -11.65 0.09 -10.64
N SER A 119 -11.21 1.15 -9.95
CA SER A 119 -10.84 2.42 -10.58
C SER A 119 -9.72 2.24 -11.62
N LEU A 120 -8.68 1.47 -11.31
CA LEU A 120 -7.57 1.16 -12.23
C LEU A 120 -8.04 0.39 -13.46
N LEU A 121 -8.89 -0.63 -13.27
CA LEU A 121 -9.47 -1.42 -14.35
C LEU A 121 -10.25 -0.53 -15.32
N ILE A 122 -11.11 0.36 -14.82
CA ILE A 122 -11.93 1.27 -15.64
C ILE A 122 -11.04 2.31 -16.33
N ASN A 123 -10.11 2.93 -15.59
CA ASN A 123 -9.25 3.99 -16.11
C ASN A 123 -8.26 3.51 -17.18
N SER A 124 -7.93 2.22 -17.19
CA SER A 124 -6.99 1.62 -18.16
C SER A 124 -7.66 1.14 -19.44
N ILE A 125 -9.00 1.12 -19.53
CA ILE A 125 -9.70 0.78 -20.76
C ILE A 125 -9.32 1.78 -21.86
N THR A 126 -8.92 1.29 -23.01
CA THR A 126 -8.71 2.10 -24.21
C THR A 126 -9.32 1.39 -25.42
N PRO A 127 -9.98 2.10 -26.35
CA PRO A 127 -10.25 3.55 -26.39
C PRO A 127 -11.31 4.03 -25.39
N GLU A 128 -11.34 5.34 -25.12
CA GLU A 128 -12.26 5.97 -24.15
C GLU A 128 -13.74 5.72 -24.43
N ALA A 129 -14.12 5.51 -25.70
CA ALA A 129 -15.49 5.16 -26.09
C ALA A 129 -16.01 3.87 -25.44
N LEU A 130 -15.12 3.01 -24.90
CA LEU A 130 -15.50 1.80 -24.18
C LEU A 130 -15.74 2.03 -22.68
N LYS A 131 -15.52 3.25 -22.16
CA LYS A 131 -15.76 3.62 -20.76
C LYS A 131 -17.13 4.24 -20.51
N GLU A 132 -17.92 4.48 -21.56
CA GLU A 132 -19.23 5.11 -21.44
C GLU A 132 -20.29 4.08 -21.00
N GLU A 133 -20.82 4.28 -19.79
CA GLU A 133 -22.23 4.07 -19.41
C GLU A 133 -22.63 5.08 -18.33
#